data_AF-A0A940D8I5-F1
#
_entry.id   AF-A0A940D8I5-F1
#
_cell.length_a   1.000
_cell.length_b   1.000
_cell.length_c   1.000
_cell.angle_alpha   90.00
_cell.angle_beta   90.00
_cell.angle_gamma   90.00
#
_symmetry.space_group_name_H-M   'P 1'
#
loop_
_entity.id
_entity.type
_entity.pdbx_description
1 polymer ?
#
loop_
_entity_poly.entity_id
_entity_poly.type
_entity_poly.pdbx_seq_one_letter_code
_entity_poly.pdbx_strand_id
1 'polypeptide(L)'
;MIKLEAEEAVVYQISKYATFVKENGRFMVAAFQFKKDVIPVLNKLGYEHKIINYDKANQLFIENENNPKLFERKMKTLTPHNTYKKNPT
;
A
#
# COMPACT_ATOMS: atom_id res chain seq x y z
N MET A 1 -5.84 -14.17 14.65
CA MET A 1 -4.56 -14.40 13.95
C MET A 1 -4.62 -13.65 12.63
N ILE A 2 -3.73 -12.67 12.41
CA ILE A 2 -3.70 -11.91 11.15
C ILE A 2 -3.10 -12.82 10.07
N LYS A 3 -3.91 -13.22 9.09
CA LYS A 3 -3.47 -13.99 7.93
C LYS A 3 -3.37 -13.04 6.75
N LEU A 4 -2.15 -12.59 6.45
CA LEU A 4 -1.86 -11.80 5.25
C LEU A 4 -0.97 -12.64 4.34
N GLU A 5 -1.57 -13.65 3.72
CA GLU A 5 -0.93 -14.48 2.70
C GLU A 5 -1.24 -13.90 1.32
N ALA A 6 -0.21 -13.67 0.53
CA ALA A 6 -0.32 -13.19 -0.83
C ALA A 6 -0.47 -14.38 -1.78
N GLU A 7 -1.70 -14.59 -2.24
CA GLU A 7 -2.07 -15.55 -3.27
C GLU A 7 -2.13 -14.89 -4.66
N GLU A 8 -2.43 -15.69 -5.69
CA GLU A 8 -2.50 -15.27 -7.10
C GLU A 8 -3.45 -14.07 -7.31
N ALA A 9 -4.54 -13.98 -6.54
CA ALA A 9 -5.48 -12.87 -6.60
C ALA A 9 -4.82 -11.50 -6.34
N VAL A 10 -3.74 -11.45 -5.55
CA VAL A 10 -3.03 -10.20 -5.25
C VAL A 10 -2.39 -9.60 -6.50
N VAL A 11 -1.96 -10.45 -7.45
CA VAL A 11 -1.38 -10.02 -8.72
C VAL A 11 -2.44 -9.28 -9.53
N TYR A 12 -3.66 -9.79 -9.58
CA TYR A 12 -4.75 -9.14 -10.30
C TYR A 12 -5.14 -7.81 -9.65
N GLN A 13 -5.18 -7.76 -8.32
CA GLN A 13 -5.48 -6.53 -7.57
C GLN A 13 -4.44 -5.44 -7.85
N ILE A 14 -3.14 -5.76 -7.74
CA ILE A 14 -2.09 -4.76 -7.96
C ILE A 14 -2.03 -4.31 -9.43
N SER A 15 -2.25 -5.21 -10.39
CA SER A 15 -2.32 -4.85 -11.81
C SER A 15 -3.47 -3.91 -12.14
N LYS A 16 -4.62 -4.06 -11.48
CA LYS A 16 -5.73 -3.11 -11.60
C LYS A 16 -5.32 -1.72 -11.14
N TYR A 17 -4.73 -1.62 -9.95
CA TYR A 17 -4.24 -0.34 -9.44
C TYR A 17 -3.22 0.27 -10.40
N ALA A 18 -2.29 -0.52 -10.91
CA ALA A 18 -1.29 -0.06 -11.89
C ALA A 18 -1.90 0.48 -13.18
N THR A 19 -3.01 -0.10 -13.63
CA THR A 19 -3.70 0.33 -14.86
C THR A 19 -4.42 1.67 -14.70
N PHE A 20 -5.00 1.94 -13.53
CA PHE A 20 -5.83 3.13 -13.30
C PHE A 20 -5.06 4.34 -12.73
N VAL A 21 -3.85 4.14 -12.24
CA VAL A 21 -2.97 5.23 -11.82
C VAL A 21 -2.38 5.89 -13.09
N LYS A 22 -2.72 7.16 -13.32
CA LYS A 22 -2.32 7.93 -14.52
C LYS A 22 -0.84 8.37 -14.53
N GLU A 23 -0.09 8.08 -13.47
CA GLU A 23 1.30 8.48 -13.28
C GLU A 23 2.22 7.25 -13.28
N ASN A 24 3.51 7.46 -13.56
CA ASN A 24 4.55 6.43 -13.40
C ASN A 24 4.72 6.10 -11.90
N GLY A 25 3.91 5.17 -11.41
CA GLY A 25 3.96 4.68 -10.03
C GLY A 25 4.85 3.45 -9.87
N ARG A 26 5.51 3.33 -8.71
CA ARG A 26 6.11 2.07 -8.24
C ARG A 26 5.06 1.32 -7.43
N PHE A 27 4.85 0.05 -7.76
CA PHE A 27 3.84 -0.79 -7.12
C PHE A 27 4.52 -1.89 -6.31
N MET A 28 4.08 -2.08 -5.06
CA MET A 28 4.64 -3.06 -4.13
C MET A 28 3.55 -3.90 -3.47
N VAL A 29 3.76 -5.20 -3.36
CA VAL A 29 2.97 -6.11 -2.50
C VAL A 29 3.75 -6.38 -1.21
N ALA A 30 3.12 -6.15 -0.06
CA ALA A 30 3.68 -6.53 1.24
C ALA A 30 2.78 -7.57 1.92
N ALA A 31 3.35 -8.70 2.33
CA ALA A 31 2.60 -9.80 2.96
C ALA A 31 3.45 -10.57 3.96
N PHE A 32 2.83 -11.29 4.90
CA PHE A 32 3.56 -12.16 5.83
C PHE A 32 4.13 -13.38 5.12
N GLN A 33 3.41 -13.88 4.12
CA GLN A 33 3.81 -15.03 3.30
C GLN A 33 3.35 -14.82 1.86
N PHE A 34 4.04 -15.47 0.93
CA PHE A 34 3.68 -15.50 -0.48
C PHE A 34 3.59 -16.95 -0.93
N LYS A 35 2.56 -17.27 -1.72
CA LYS A 35 2.53 -18.53 -2.43
C LYS A 35 3.72 -18.59 -3.41
N LYS A 36 4.32 -19.77 -3.55
CA LYS A 36 5.58 -19.99 -4.28
C LYS A 36 5.60 -19.36 -5.68
N ASP A 37 4.47 -19.40 -6.38
CA ASP A 37 4.36 -18.96 -7.78
C ASP A 37 4.08 -17.46 -7.92
N VAL A 38 3.76 -16.76 -6.83
CA VAL A 38 3.38 -15.33 -6.87
C VAL A 38 4.59 -14.43 -7.06
N ILE A 39 5.69 -14.67 -6.32
CA ILE A 39 6.90 -13.84 -6.39
C ILE A 39 7.49 -13.80 -7.82
N PRO A 40 7.66 -14.93 -8.54
CA PRO A 40 8.12 -14.91 -9.92
C PRO A 40 7.25 -14.06 -10.84
N VAL A 41 5.92 -14.09 -10.66
CA VAL A 41 4.98 -13.31 -11.47
C VAL A 41 5.10 -11.82 -11.15
N LEU A 42 5.18 -11.44 -9.87
CA LEU A 42 5.38 -10.04 -9.47
C LEU A 42 6.67 -9.47 -10.06
N ASN A 43 7.78 -10.21 -9.98
CA ASN A 43 9.07 -9.80 -10.56
C ASN A 43 9.00 -9.64 -12.07
N LYS A 44 8.33 -10.55 -12.78
CA LYS A 44 8.14 -10.47 -14.24
C LYS A 44 7.35 -9.22 -14.65
N LEU A 45 6.39 -8.80 -13.83
CA LEU A 45 5.57 -7.61 -14.07
C LEU A 45 6.22 -6.30 -13.60
N GLY A 46 7.41 -6.38 -12.99
CA GLY A 46 8.11 -5.21 -12.46
C GLY A 46 7.54 -4.67 -11.14
N TYR A 47 6.78 -5.49 -10.40
CA TYR A 47 6.25 -5.13 -9.09
C TYR A 47 7.22 -5.52 -7.97
N GLU A 48 7.37 -4.65 -7.00
CA GLU A 48 8.16 -4.91 -5.81
C GLU A 48 7.40 -5.84 -4.86
N HIS A 49 8.14 -6.61 -4.06
CA HIS A 49 7.56 -7.47 -3.04
C HIS A 49 8.33 -7.38 -1.71
N LYS A 50 7.62 -7.40 -0.59
CA LYS A 50 8.21 -7.40 0.74
C LYS A 50 7.55 -8.43 1.65
N ILE A 51 8.37 -9.32 2.21
CA ILE A 51 7.95 -10.21 3.27
C ILE A 51 7.99 -9.45 4.60
N ILE A 52 6.86 -9.38 5.28
CA ILE A 52 6.71 -8.75 6.59
C ILE A 52 7.13 -9.76 7.66
N ASN A 53 7.99 -9.33 8.58
CA ASN A 53 8.35 -10.15 9.74
C ASN A 53 7.15 -10.22 10.70
N TYR A 54 6.64 -11.43 10.92
CA TYR A 54 5.47 -11.67 11.76
C TYR A 54 5.69 -11.29 13.22
N ASP A 55 6.80 -11.71 13.82
CA ASP A 55 7.08 -11.45 15.24
C ASP A 55 7.15 -9.95 15.52
N LYS A 56 7.84 -9.22 14.64
CA LYS A 56 7.93 -7.76 14.74
C LYS A 56 6.57 -7.09 14.55
N ALA A 57 5.75 -7.57 13.62
CA ALA A 57 4.40 -7.02 13.41
C ALA A 57 3.49 -7.30 14.61
N ASN A 58 3.59 -8.49 15.21
CA ASN A 58 2.84 -8.86 16.40
C ASN A 58 3.27 -8.03 17.62
N GLN A 59 4.57 -7.82 17.79
CA GLN A 59 5.10 -6.90 18.82
C GLN A 59 4.52 -5.50 18.65
N LEU A 60 4.59 -4.93 17.43
CA LEU A 60 4.04 -3.60 17.14
C LEU A 60 2.53 -3.52 17.38
N PHE A 61 1.79 -4.59 17.07
CA PHE A 61 0.36 -4.67 17.32
C PHE A 61 0.05 -4.57 18.83
N ILE A 62 0.74 -5.35 19.66
CA ILE A 62 0.57 -5.34 21.12
C ILE A 62 0.96 -3.96 21.70
N GLU A 63 2.10 -3.42 21.29
CA GLU A 63 2.59 -2.12 21.77
C GLU A 63 1.64 -0.96 21.45
N ASN A 64 0.85 -1.08 20.38
CA ASN A 64 0.01 0.00 19.87
C ASN A 64 -1.49 -0.29 19.91
N GLU A 65 -1.92 -1.39 20.54
CA GLU A 65 -3.32 -1.82 20.59
C GLU A 65 -4.25 -0.69 21.06
N ASN A 66 -3.80 0.08 22.04
CA ASN A 66 -4.54 1.20 22.64
C ASN A 66 -3.90 2.56 22.35
N ASN A 67 -3.09 2.69 21.29
CA ASN A 67 -2.43 3.95 20.96
C ASN A 67 -3.36 4.87 20.11
N PRO A 68 -4.02 5.89 20.71
CA PRO A 68 -4.96 6.73 19.98
C PRO A 68 -4.28 7.53 18.86
N LYS A 69 -2.97 7.77 18.96
CA LYS A 69 -2.19 8.53 17.97
C LYS A 69 -2.11 7.85 16.60
N LEU A 70 -2.36 6.54 16.52
CA LEU A 70 -2.43 5.85 15.22
C LEU A 70 -3.66 6.24 14.40
N PHE A 71 -4.73 6.69 15.08
CA PHE A 71 -6.00 7.09 14.45
C PHE A 71 -6.13 8.61 14.33
N GLU A 72 -5.22 9.36 14.96
CA GLU A 72 -5.13 10.80 14.77
C GLU A 72 -4.71 11.10 13.33
N ARG A 73 -5.69 11.49 12.50
CA ARG A 73 -5.43 11.95 11.15
C ARG A 73 -4.63 13.24 11.23
N LYS A 74 -3.31 13.14 11.03
CA LYS A 74 -2.45 14.31 10.79
C LYS A 74 -2.79 14.88 9.43
N MET A 75 -3.87 15.67 9.37
CA MET A 75 -4.09 16.55 8.23
C MET A 75 -2.96 17.57 8.25
N LYS A 76 -1.87 17.30 7.52
CA LYS A 76 -1.08 18.40 6.98
C LYS A 76 -2.07 19.21 6.15
N THR A 77 -2.30 20.45 6.55
CA THR A 77 -2.95 21.45 5.71
C THR A 77 -2.21 21.45 4.39
N LEU A 78 -2.77 20.77 3.39
CA LEU A 78 -2.37 20.98 2.01
C LEU A 78 -2.64 22.46 1.77
N THR A 79 -1.60 23.24 1.52
CA THR A 79 -1.77 24.62 1.06
C THR A 79 -2.72 24.55 -0.13
N PRO A 80 -3.89 25.21 -0.08
CA PRO A 80 -4.82 25.18 -1.19
C PRO A 80 -4.07 25.67 -2.44
N HIS A 81 -4.06 24.86 -3.50
CA HIS A 81 -3.63 25.35 -4.80
C HIS A 81 -4.51 26.56 -5.11
N ASN A 82 -3.88 27.74 -5.27
CA ASN A 82 -4.56 28.96 -5.66
C ASN A 82 -5.50 28.65 -6.82
N THR A 83 -6.78 28.86 -6.58
CA THR A 83 -7.85 28.67 -7.56
C THR A 83 -7.53 29.48 -8.80
N TYR A 84 -7.56 28.82 -9.96
CA TYR A 84 -7.48 29.45 -11.26
C TYR A 84 -8.46 30.64 -11.30
N LYS A 85 -7.91 31.86 -11.44
CA LYS A 85 -8.72 33.04 -11.75
C LYS A 85 -9.41 32.77 -13.09
N LYS A 86 -10.72 32.55 -13.08
CA LYS A 86 -11.53 32.71 -14.29
C LYS A 86 -11.46 34.18 -14.67
N ASN A 87 -10.81 34.49 -15.79
CA ASN A 87 -10.96 35.80 -16.41
C ASN A 87 -12.41 35.91 -16.90
N PRO A 88 -13.17 36.94 -16.50
CA PRO A 88 -14.47 37.20 -17.09
C PRO A 88 -14.26 37.74 -18.52
N THR A 89 -15.04 37.17 -19.43
CA THR A 89 -15.22 37.62 -20.82
C THR A 89 -15.92 38.97 -20.88
#